data_AF-A0A7X6R2X3-F1
#
_entry.id   AF-A0A7X6R2X3-F1
#
_cell.length_a   1.000
_cell.length_b   1.000
_cell.length_c   1.000
_cell.angle_alpha   90.00
_cell.angle_beta   90.00
_cell.angle_gamma   90.00
#
_symmetry.space_group_name_H-M   'P 1'
#
loop_
_entity.id
_entity.type
_entity.pdbx_description
1 polymer ?
#
loop_
_entity_poly.entity_id
_entity_poly.type
_entity_poly.pdbx_seq_one_letter_code
_entity_poly.pdbx_strand_id
1 'polypeptide(L)' 'MSPHSLAMYQLIALCDAAAHRAPRLPFSIAQAHDVMQIHVACRAKHCARKAAARQVLIDSGRMVPDPSRPQ' A
#
# COMPACT_ATOMS: atom_id res chain seq x y z
N MET A 1 -2.99 33.06 -4.04
CA MET A 1 -2.83 31.79 -3.30
C MET A 1 -1.82 32.02 -2.19
N SER A 2 -2.21 31.87 -0.93
CA SER A 2 -1.29 32.06 0.21
C SER A 2 -0.20 30.98 0.19
N PRO A 3 1.10 31.32 0.37
CA PRO A 3 2.20 30.35 0.35
C PRO A 3 2.05 29.26 1.42
N HIS A 4 1.34 29.55 2.52
CA HIS A 4 1.03 28.57 3.56
C HIS A 4 0.20 27.39 3.05
N SER A 5 -0.66 27.62 2.05
CA SER A 5 -1.50 26.58 1.48
C SER A 5 -0.67 25.56 0.69
N LEU A 6 0.32 26.00 -0.10
CA LEU A 6 1.19 25.11 -0.86
C LEU A 6 2.05 24.22 0.05
N ALA A 7 2.64 24.81 1.09
CA ALA A 7 3.45 24.07 2.06
C ALA A 7 2.64 22.97 2.77
N MET A 8 1.38 23.24 3.12
CA MET A 8 0.49 22.22 3.72
C MET A 8 0.20 21.07 2.74
N TYR A 9 -0.13 21.37 1.48
CA TYR A 9 -0.37 20.32 0.48
C TYR A 9 0.87 19.45 0.22
N GLN A 10 2.06 20.07 0.18
CA GLN A 10 3.31 19.34 0.03
C GLN A 10 3.57 18.38 1.19
N LEU A 11 3.30 18.79 2.43
CA LEU A 11 3.44 17.93 3.60
C LEU A 11 2.47 16.74 3.57
N ILE A 12 1.22 16.96 3.19
CA ILE A 12 0.22 15.88 3.04
C ILE A 12 0.70 14.87 1.99
N ALA A 13 1.14 15.34 0.82
CA ALA A 13 1.64 14.48 -0.25
C ALA A 13 2.87 13.65 0.18
N LEU A 14 3.79 14.23 0.96
CA LEU A 14 4.94 13.53 1.51
C LEU A 14 4.54 12.44 2.52
N CYS A 15 3.61 12.74 3.42
CA CYS A 15 3.06 11.75 4.36
C CYS A 15 2.39 10.58 3.65
N ASP A 16 1.59 10.87 2.62
CA ASP A 16 0.94 9.84 1.81
C ASP A 16 1.98 8.99 1.07
N ALA A 17 2.95 9.60 0.39
CA ALA A 17 4.03 8.88 -0.27
C ALA A 17 4.81 7.96 0.70
N ALA A 18 5.08 8.44 1.92
CA ALA A 18 5.73 7.63 2.94
C ALA A 18 4.87 6.42 3.37
N ALA A 19 3.55 6.54 3.39
CA ALA A 19 2.61 5.48 3.71
C ALA A 19 2.55 4.38 2.65
N HIS A 20 2.84 4.68 1.38
CA HIS A 20 2.86 3.68 0.29
C HIS A 20 4.20 2.95 0.12
N ARG A 21 5.23 3.32 0.88
CA ARG A 21 6.55 2.65 0.83
C ARG A 21 6.47 1.20 1.30
N ALA A 22 7.22 0.34 0.62
CA ALA A 22 7.41 -1.06 1.01
C ALA A 22 7.93 -1.17 2.44
N PRO A 23 7.52 -2.21 3.20
CA PRO A 23 8.10 -2.45 4.50
C PRO A 23 9.55 -2.94 4.36
N ARG A 24 10.37 -2.70 5.39
CA ARG A 24 11.76 -3.19 5.41
C ARG A 24 11.85 -4.70 5.64
N LEU A 25 10.85 -5.27 6.29
CA LEU A 25 10.71 -6.70 6.55
C LEU A 25 9.33 -7.17 6.06
N PRO A 26 9.18 -8.44 5.66
CA PRO A 26 7.88 -8.99 5.33
C PRO A 26 6.88 -8.81 6.49
N PHE A 27 5.61 -8.60 6.15
CA PHE A 27 4.55 -8.55 7.14
C PHE A 27 4.28 -9.94 7.72
N SER A 28 3.77 -9.99 8.95
CA SER A 28 3.01 -11.17 9.40
C SER A 28 1.71 -11.30 8.59
N ILE A 29 1.10 -12.48 8.59
CA ILE A 29 -0.17 -12.73 7.87
C ILE A 29 -1.27 -11.77 8.36
N ALA A 30 -1.38 -11.55 9.67
CA ALA A 30 -2.37 -10.63 10.25
C ALA A 30 -2.16 -9.18 9.75
N GLN A 31 -0.92 -8.68 9.84
CA GLN A 31 -0.58 -7.34 9.35
C GLN A 31 -0.81 -7.20 7.83
N ALA A 32 -0.59 -8.27 7.07
CA ALA A 32 -0.85 -8.26 5.64
C ALA A 32 -2.36 -8.09 5.35
N HIS A 33 -3.24 -8.73 6.12
CA HIS A 33 -4.69 -8.49 6.03
C HIS A 33 -5.05 -7.04 6.37
N ASP A 34 -4.51 -6.48 7.47
CA ASP A 34 -4.78 -5.09 7.87
C ASP A 34 -4.36 -4.10 6.77
N VAL A 35 -3.16 -4.28 6.20
CA VAL A 35 -2.67 -3.44 5.10
C VAL A 35 -3.58 -3.54 3.87
N MET A 36 -4.06 -4.73 3.53
CA MET A 36 -4.95 -4.91 2.38
C MET A 36 -6.29 -4.18 2.57
N GLN A 37 -6.79 -4.08 3.81
CA GLN A 37 -7.99 -3.33 4.17
C GLN A 37 -7.75 -1.81 4.12
N ILE A 38 -6.67 -1.34 4.75
CA ILE A 38 -6.31 0.08 4.80
C ILE A 38 -6.07 0.63 3.38
N HIS A 39 -5.35 -0.13 2.56
CA HIS A 39 -5.02 0.25 1.19
C HIS A 39 -6.02 -0.29 0.16
N VAL A 40 -7.31 -0.45 0.53
CA VAL A 40 -8.34 -1.01 -0.38
C VAL A 40 -8.42 -0.24 -1.70
N ALA A 41 -8.30 1.09 -1.66
CA ALA A 41 -8.31 1.97 -2.83
C ALA A 41 -7.03 1.96 -3.67
N CYS A 42 -5.91 1.44 -3.13
CA CYS A 42 -4.65 1.39 -3.87
C CYS A 42 -4.65 0.25 -4.88
N ARG A 43 -3.95 0.44 -6.01
CA ARG A 43 -3.55 -0.67 -6.89
C ARG A 43 -2.21 -1.22 -6.44
N ALA A 44 -2.04 -2.55 -6.45
CA ALA A 44 -0.81 -3.18 -6.00
C ALA A 44 0.39 -2.74 -6.85
N LYS A 45 0.19 -2.56 -8.16
CA LYS A 45 1.25 -2.03 -9.05
C LYS A 45 1.77 -0.62 -8.70
N HIS A 46 1.00 0.19 -7.97
CA HIS A 46 1.37 1.58 -7.64
C HIS A 46 1.59 1.80 -6.13
N CYS A 47 1.35 0.79 -5.29
CA CYS A 47 1.52 0.87 -3.85
C CYS A 47 2.39 -0.30 -3.39
N ALA A 48 3.67 -0.02 -3.17
CA ALA A 48 4.65 -1.03 -2.80
C ALA A 48 4.32 -1.69 -1.45
N ARG A 49 3.71 -0.94 -0.52
CA ARG A 49 3.20 -1.49 0.74
C ARG A 49 2.10 -2.54 0.52
N LYS A 50 1.11 -2.24 -0.33
CA LYS A 50 0.03 -3.18 -0.67
C LYS A 50 0.57 -4.39 -1.44
N ALA A 51 1.51 -4.17 -2.36
CA ALA A 51 2.17 -5.26 -3.08
C ALA A 51 2.86 -6.25 -2.14
N ALA A 52 3.61 -5.76 -1.15
CA ALA A 52 4.28 -6.60 -0.16
C ALA A 52 3.29 -7.40 0.70
N ALA A 53 2.22 -6.76 1.19
CA ALA A 53 1.16 -7.46 1.93
C ALA A 53 0.47 -8.53 1.08
N ARG A 54 0.15 -8.20 -0.18
CA ARG A 54 -0.43 -9.15 -1.11
C ARG A 54 0.48 -10.36 -1.34
N GLN A 55 1.79 -10.14 -1.52
CA GLN A 55 2.73 -11.23 -1.73
C GLN A 55 2.76 -12.19 -0.54
N VAL A 56 2.79 -11.68 0.70
CA VAL A 56 2.73 -12.51 1.92
C VAL A 56 1.47 -13.38 1.95
N LEU A 57 0.32 -12.84 1.56
CA LEU A 57 -0.93 -13.60 1.53
C LEU A 57 -0.96 -14.66 0.41
N ILE A 58 -0.30 -14.40 -0.72
CA ILE A 58 -0.14 -15.38 -1.80
C ILE A 58 0.77 -16.52 -1.34
N ASP A 59 1.95 -16.18 -0.81
CA ASP A 59 2.96 -17.16 -0.40
C ASP A 59 2.46 -18.06 0.75
N SER A 60 1.58 -17.54 1.59
CA SER A 60 0.91 -18.31 2.67
C SER A 60 -0.35 -19.07 2.23
N GLY A 61 -0.73 -19.00 0.95
CA GLY A 61 -1.92 -19.66 0.40
C GLY A 61 -3.25 -19.05 0.87
N ARG A 62 -3.24 -17.84 1.43
CA ARG A 62 -4.44 -17.12 1.91
C ARG A 62 -5.09 -16.26 0.83
N MET A 63 -4.40 -16.06 -0.30
CA MET A 63 -4.91 -15.31 -1.44
C MET A 63 -4.47 -15.96 -2.75
N VAL A 64 -5.41 -16.16 -3.67
CA VAL A 64 -5.11 -16.56 -5.04
C VAL A 64 -5.43 -15.38 -5.97
N PRO A 65 -4.44 -14.84 -6.69
CA PRO A 65 -4.65 -13.81 -7.69
C PRO A 65 -5.63 -14.26 -8.78
N ASP A 66 -6.54 -13.39 -9.15
CA ASP A 66 -7.30 -13.56 -10.39
C ASP A 66 -6.39 -13.19 -11.59
N PRO A 67 -6.04 -14.15 -12.48
CA PRO A 67 -5.16 -13.89 -13.61
C PRO A 67 -5.80 -13.00 -14.68
N SER A 68 -7.13 -12.85 -14.69
CA SER A 68 -7.87 -11.99 -15.62
C SER A 68 -7.89 -10.51 -15.20
N ARG A 69 -7.52 -10.20 -13.95
CA ARG A 69 -7.59 -8.85 -13.40
C ARG A 69 -6.23 -8.16 -13.42
N PRO A 70 -6.10 -6.97 -14.05
CA PRO A 70 -4.84 -6.24 -14.04
C PRO A 70 -4.50 -5.75 -12.63
N GLN A 71 -3.25 -6.01 -12.21
CA GLN A 71 -2.73 -5.70 -10.87
C GLN A 71 -2.36 -4.22 -10.68
#